data_AF-A0A1C7NU21-F1
#
_entry.id   AF-A0A1C7NU21-F1
#
_cell.length_a   1.000
_cell.length_b   1.000
_cell.length_c   1.000
_cell.angle_alpha   90.00
_cell.angle_beta   90.00
_cell.angle_gamma   90.00
#
_symmetry.space_group_name_H-M   'P 1'
#
loop_
_entity.id
_entity.type
_entity.pdbx_description
1 polymer ?
#
loop_
_entity_poly.entity_id
_entity_poly.type
_entity_poly.pdbx_seq_one_letter_code
_entity_poly.pdbx_strand_id
1 'polypeptide(L)'
;MGDKRHQLKPKQKQGREAETRTASVSAKTQETRLEGRSFLYVGGRDCQVAHLRQIASSHGAELIHHDGGLREAVSRIDNILPSVDCVFCPIDCISHDACLRVKTGCKKWGKAFVPLRNGSKSSLERAFLDLKASRSNAS
;
A
#
# COMPACT_ATOMS: atom_id res chain seq x y z
N MET A 1 38.98 29.86 41.75
CA MET A 1 37.62 29.78 41.17
C MET A 1 37.73 29.34 39.72
N GLY A 2 37.44 28.07 39.43
CA GLY A 2 36.91 27.68 38.12
C GLY A 2 37.85 27.09 37.07
N ASP A 3 38.64 26.09 37.44
CA ASP A 3 39.27 25.11 36.53
C ASP A 3 38.21 24.37 35.68
N LYS A 4 38.15 24.64 34.37
CA LYS A 4 37.32 23.87 33.41
C LYS A 4 38.13 23.41 32.20
N ARG A 5 38.74 22.24 32.41
CA ARG A 5 38.78 21.03 31.57
C ARG A 5 38.82 21.16 30.04
N HIS A 6 39.94 20.63 29.54
CA HIS A 6 40.26 20.11 28.22
C HIS A 6 39.17 19.28 27.49
N GLN A 7 39.20 19.47 26.16
CA GLN A 7 39.12 18.51 25.05
C GLN A 7 37.94 17.51 24.94
N LEU A 8 37.33 17.46 23.75
CA LEU A 8 37.66 16.49 22.67
C LEU A 8 36.80 16.77 21.41
N LYS A 9 37.47 16.92 20.26
CA LYS A 9 36.92 16.82 18.88
C LYS A 9 36.77 15.32 18.52
N PRO A 10 36.54 14.89 17.26
CA PRO A 10 35.76 15.38 16.11
C PRO A 10 34.77 14.28 15.62
N LYS A 11 34.04 14.49 14.51
CA LYS A 11 33.83 13.56 13.35
C LYS A 11 32.49 13.86 12.65
N GLN A 12 32.52 14.27 11.37
CA GLN A 12 32.39 13.38 10.18
C GLN A 12 30.93 12.88 10.07
N LYS A 13 30.22 12.97 8.95
CA LYS A 13 30.61 12.55 7.60
C LYS A 13 29.40 12.75 6.67
N GLN A 14 29.66 13.28 5.47
CA GLN A 14 29.15 12.87 4.13
C GLN A 14 27.80 12.12 4.10
N GLY A 15 26.83 12.41 3.23
CA GLY A 15 26.86 13.04 1.92
C GLY A 15 25.74 12.41 1.06
N ARG A 16 25.74 12.75 -0.24
CA ARG A 16 24.99 12.16 -1.36
C ARG A 16 23.49 12.49 -1.41
N GLU A 17 23.03 13.33 -2.34
CA GLU A 17 22.91 13.08 -3.79
C GLU A 17 22.08 11.83 -4.10
N ALA A 18 20.85 12.06 -4.58
CA ALA A 18 20.15 11.22 -5.56
C ALA A 18 18.94 12.04 -6.06
N GLU A 19 19.19 13.06 -6.90
CA GLU A 19 18.86 12.93 -8.32
C GLU A 19 18.73 11.48 -8.79
N THR A 20 17.50 11.06 -9.08
CA THR A 20 17.26 10.04 -10.11
C THR A 20 15.95 10.38 -10.80
N ARG A 21 16.05 11.33 -11.74
CA ARG A 21 15.43 11.08 -13.04
C ARG A 21 16.22 9.95 -13.69
N THR A 22 15.50 9.11 -14.43
CA THR A 22 15.97 8.11 -15.41
C THR A 22 16.03 6.66 -14.91
N ALA A 23 15.00 5.90 -15.28
CA ALA A 23 15.15 4.60 -15.94
C ALA A 23 13.84 4.35 -16.72
N SER A 24 13.76 4.82 -17.96
CA SER A 24 14.22 4.10 -19.16
C SER A 24 13.31 2.92 -19.51
N VAL A 25 12.54 3.17 -20.56
CA VAL A 25 11.72 2.26 -21.34
C VAL A 25 12.57 1.08 -21.84
N SER A 26 12.29 -0.13 -21.35
CA SER A 26 12.72 -1.41 -21.92
C SER A 26 12.01 -2.51 -21.14
N ALA A 27 11.31 -3.50 -21.69
CA ALA A 27 10.89 -3.84 -23.03
C ALA A 27 9.66 -4.76 -22.86
N LYS A 28 8.75 -4.71 -23.83
CA LYS A 28 7.63 -5.63 -24.10
C LYS A 28 7.51 -6.88 -23.20
N THR A 29 6.76 -6.74 -22.10
CA THR A 29 5.71 -7.71 -21.80
C THR A 29 4.44 -6.88 -21.66
N GLN A 30 3.49 -7.07 -22.56
CA GLN A 30 2.12 -6.61 -22.38
C GLN A 30 1.50 -7.44 -21.24
N GLU A 31 2.01 -7.26 -20.02
CA GLU A 31 1.55 -7.97 -18.83
C GLU A 31 0.59 -7.06 -18.08
N THR A 32 -0.55 -6.77 -18.72
CA THR A 32 -1.75 -6.13 -18.14
C THR A 32 -1.49 -5.32 -16.87
N ARG A 33 -0.60 -4.32 -16.96
CA ARG A 33 -0.05 -3.69 -15.77
C ARG A 33 -1.19 -2.99 -15.04
N LEU A 34 -1.19 -3.05 -13.70
CA LEU A 34 -2.18 -2.33 -12.89
C LEU A 34 -1.87 -0.82 -12.82
N GLU A 35 -1.15 -0.32 -13.84
CA GLU A 35 -0.64 1.04 -13.96
C GLU A 35 -1.75 2.07 -13.74
N GLY A 36 -1.50 2.97 -12.79
CA GLY A 36 -2.38 4.08 -12.47
C GLY A 36 -3.60 3.72 -11.63
N ARG A 37 -3.73 2.46 -11.19
CA ARG A 37 -4.82 2.08 -10.27
C ARG A 37 -4.44 2.27 -8.83
N SER A 38 -5.41 2.77 -8.06
CA SER A 38 -5.27 2.98 -6.63
C SER A 38 -6.02 1.90 -5.87
N PHE A 39 -5.33 1.27 -4.92
CA PHE A 39 -5.85 0.18 -4.10
C PHE A 39 -5.83 0.60 -2.64
N LEU A 40 -6.94 0.38 -1.94
CA LEU A 40 -7.01 0.57 -0.50
C LEU A 40 -6.82 -0.77 0.21
N TYR A 41 -5.94 -0.84 1.18
CA TYR A 41 -5.74 -1.99 2.04
C TYR A 41 -6.20 -1.64 3.45
N VAL A 42 -7.26 -2.29 3.93
CA VAL A 42 -7.89 -1.98 5.23
C VAL A 42 -7.59 -3.06 6.25
N GLY A 43 -6.87 -2.71 7.32
CA GLY A 43 -6.43 -3.62 8.37
C GLY A 43 -5.00 -4.12 8.16
N GLY A 44 -4.75 -5.33 8.65
CA GLY A 44 -3.42 -5.95 8.62
C GLY A 44 -2.45 -5.38 9.65
N ARG A 45 -1.18 -5.78 9.55
CA ARG A 45 -0.12 -5.37 10.49
C ARG A 45 0.73 -4.25 9.88
N ASP A 46 0.90 -3.15 10.61
CA ASP A 46 1.71 -1.99 10.19
C ASP A 46 3.13 -2.36 9.76
N CYS A 47 3.74 -3.34 10.44
CA CYS A 47 5.10 -3.81 10.13
C CYS A 47 5.29 -4.37 8.72
N GLN A 48 4.21 -4.78 8.04
CA GLN A 48 4.27 -5.33 6.69
C GLN A 48 3.88 -4.31 5.61
N VAL A 49 3.33 -3.16 5.98
CA VAL A 49 2.79 -2.16 5.03
C VAL A 49 3.86 -1.67 4.06
N ALA A 50 5.09 -1.43 4.53
CA ALA A 50 6.19 -1.01 3.66
C ALA A 50 6.46 -2.03 2.54
N HIS A 51 6.44 -3.33 2.86
CA HIS A 51 6.61 -4.38 1.87
C HIS A 51 5.41 -4.50 0.94
N LEU A 52 4.18 -4.40 1.46
CA LEU A 52 2.96 -4.46 0.64
C LEU A 52 2.92 -3.32 -0.38
N ARG A 53 3.32 -2.10 0.04
CA ARG A 53 3.44 -0.96 -0.85
C ARG A 53 4.51 -1.19 -1.92
N GLN A 54 5.67 -1.73 -1.56
CA GLN A 54 6.71 -2.04 -2.53
C GLN A 54 6.25 -3.06 -3.58
N ILE A 55 5.52 -4.10 -3.14
CA ILE A 55 4.91 -5.08 -4.06
C ILE A 55 3.92 -4.38 -5.00
N ALA A 56 3.01 -3.56 -4.48
CA ALA A 56 2.06 -2.83 -5.32
C ALA A 56 2.78 -1.94 -6.34
N SER A 57 3.78 -1.17 -5.89
CA SER A 57 4.58 -0.32 -6.77
C SER A 57 5.31 -1.11 -7.86
N SER A 58 5.85 -2.29 -7.55
CA SER A 58 6.45 -3.20 -8.56
C SER A 58 5.43 -3.65 -9.62
N HIS A 59 4.16 -3.80 -9.24
CA HIS A 59 3.05 -4.12 -10.14
C HIS A 59 2.44 -2.89 -10.86
N GLY A 60 2.96 -1.68 -10.58
CA GLY A 60 2.44 -0.41 -11.13
C GLY A 60 1.18 0.10 -10.42
N ALA A 61 0.84 -0.48 -9.28
CA ALA A 61 -0.33 -0.13 -8.47
C ALA A 61 0.06 0.81 -7.32
N GLU A 62 -0.80 1.79 -7.03
CA GLU A 62 -0.69 2.59 -5.80
C GLU A 62 -1.42 1.90 -4.65
N LEU A 63 -0.76 1.74 -3.51
CA LEU A 63 -1.35 1.12 -2.32
C LEU A 63 -1.47 2.13 -1.18
N ILE A 64 -2.71 2.43 -0.82
CA ILE A 64 -3.10 3.20 0.34
C ILE A 64 -3.41 2.21 1.45
N HIS A 65 -2.76 2.36 2.60
CA HIS A 65 -3.03 1.54 3.78
C HIS A 65 -3.89 2.33 4.76
N HIS A 66 -4.84 1.64 5.38
CA HIS A 66 -5.61 2.11 6.51
C HIS A 66 -5.63 0.99 7.54
N ASP A 67 -5.46 1.32 8.81
CA ASP A 67 -5.43 0.37 9.92
C ASP A 67 -6.77 -0.31 10.27
N GLY A 68 -7.88 0.06 9.62
CA GLY A 68 -9.20 -0.50 9.91
C GLY A 68 -9.81 -0.06 11.24
N GLY A 69 -9.55 1.17 11.70
CA GLY A 69 -10.30 1.75 12.84
C GLY A 69 -9.62 1.69 14.19
N LEU A 70 -8.37 1.22 14.26
CA LEU A 70 -7.65 1.00 15.53
C LEU A 70 -7.03 2.30 16.09
N ARG A 71 -6.63 3.19 15.19
CA ARG A 71 -5.87 4.43 15.37
C ARG A 71 -6.46 5.52 14.47
N GLU A 72 -6.90 5.17 13.26
CA GLU A 72 -7.55 6.10 12.34
C GLU A 72 -9.07 5.91 12.32
N ALA A 73 -9.82 6.99 12.16
CA ALA A 73 -11.27 6.89 12.07
C ALA A 73 -11.70 6.15 10.80
N VAL A 74 -12.56 5.13 10.95
CA VAL A 74 -13.21 4.41 9.83
C VAL A 74 -13.92 5.33 8.85
N SER A 75 -14.38 6.51 9.27
CA SER A 75 -14.94 7.54 8.38
C SER A 75 -13.94 8.04 7.33
N ARG A 76 -12.64 7.91 7.56
CA ARG A 76 -11.60 8.28 6.58
C ARG A 76 -11.63 7.34 5.37
N ILE A 77 -12.02 6.08 5.55
CA ILE A 77 -12.22 5.11 4.46
C ILE A 77 -13.21 5.66 3.45
N ASP A 78 -14.32 6.28 3.88
CA ASP A 78 -15.31 6.86 2.97
C ASP A 78 -14.77 7.99 2.10
N ASN A 79 -13.77 8.73 2.59
CA ASN A 79 -13.11 9.78 1.81
C ASN A 79 -12.09 9.20 0.82
N ILE A 80 -11.51 8.04 1.12
CA ILE A 80 -10.52 7.37 0.26
C ILE A 80 -11.21 6.51 -0.81
N LEU A 81 -12.34 5.87 -0.47
CA LEU A 81 -13.14 5.02 -1.37
C LEU A 81 -13.41 5.61 -2.76
N PRO A 82 -13.82 6.88 -2.93
CA PRO A 82 -14.04 7.45 -4.26
C PRO A 82 -12.76 7.48 -5.11
N SER A 83 -11.61 7.71 -4.49
CA SER A 83 -10.30 7.85 -5.15
C SER A 83 -9.61 6.52 -5.47
N VAL A 84 -10.12 5.39 -4.96
CA VAL A 84 -9.56 4.05 -5.23
C VAL A 84 -10.43 3.25 -6.18
N ASP A 85 -9.82 2.29 -6.87
CA ASP A 85 -10.50 1.38 -7.78
C ASP A 85 -10.92 0.08 -7.09
N CYS A 86 -10.12 -0.38 -6.13
CA CYS A 86 -10.31 -1.66 -5.47
C CYS A 86 -9.86 -1.61 -4.01
N VAL A 87 -10.54 -2.38 -3.17
CA VAL A 87 -10.26 -2.48 -1.74
C VAL A 87 -9.92 -3.91 -1.36
N PHE A 88 -8.76 -4.08 -0.73
CA PHE A 88 -8.31 -5.32 -0.13
C PHE A 88 -8.57 -5.33 1.37
N CYS A 89 -9.16 -6.43 1.84
CA CYS A 89 -9.58 -6.59 3.22
C CYS A 89 -9.12 -7.94 3.79
N PRO A 90 -7.97 -8.01 4.51
CA PRO A 90 -7.57 -9.21 5.24
C PRO A 90 -8.60 -9.57 6.34
N ILE A 91 -9.22 -10.74 6.21
CA ILE A 91 -10.24 -11.23 7.16
C ILE A 91 -9.65 -11.56 8.54
N ASP A 92 -8.35 -11.88 8.62
CA ASP A 92 -7.68 -12.25 9.88
C ASP A 92 -7.33 -11.05 10.78
N CYS A 93 -7.19 -9.85 10.20
CA CYS A 93 -6.75 -8.65 10.91
C CYS A 93 -7.58 -7.43 10.49
N ILE A 94 -8.90 -7.48 10.70
CA ILE A 94 -9.79 -6.32 10.52
C ILE A 94 -10.86 -6.28 11.61
N SER A 95 -11.17 -5.07 12.08
CA SER A 95 -12.29 -4.82 12.99
C SER A 95 -13.63 -5.05 12.31
N HIS A 96 -14.61 -5.56 13.06
CA HIS A 96 -15.97 -5.79 12.53
C HIS A 96 -16.59 -4.52 11.92
N ASP A 97 -16.44 -3.38 12.61
CA ASP A 97 -16.96 -2.09 12.15
C ASP A 97 -16.33 -1.64 10.83
N ALA A 98 -15.00 -1.79 10.67
CA ALA A 98 -14.30 -1.47 9.44
C ALA A 98 -14.72 -2.37 8.28
N CYS A 99 -14.90 -3.67 8.52
CA CYS A 99 -15.39 -4.59 7.49
C CYS A 99 -16.79 -4.20 7.00
N LEU A 100 -17.71 -3.90 7.93
CA LEU A 100 -19.06 -3.42 7.59
C LEU A 100 -19.01 -2.10 6.81
N ARG A 101 -18.16 -1.16 7.24
CA ARG A 101 -17.99 0.14 6.56
C ARG A 101 -17.42 -0.02 5.16
N VAL A 102 -16.37 -0.81 4.98
CA VAL A 102 -15.80 -1.07 3.66
C VAL A 102 -16.82 -1.75 2.75
N LYS A 103 -17.55 -2.75 3.26
CA LYS A 103 -18.56 -3.46 2.48
C LYS A 103 -19.69 -2.53 2.03
N THR A 104 -20.21 -1.70 2.93
CA THR A 104 -21.26 -0.71 2.61
C THR A 104 -20.74 0.40 1.70
N GLY A 105 -19.53 0.89 1.94
CA GLY A 105 -18.85 1.89 1.13
C GLY A 105 -18.58 1.38 -0.29
N CYS A 106 -18.01 0.20 -0.47
CA CYS A 106 -17.81 -0.41 -1.78
C CYS A 106 -19.13 -0.58 -2.54
N LYS A 107 -20.21 -0.99 -1.87
CA LYS A 107 -21.54 -1.08 -2.48
C LYS A 107 -22.09 0.29 -2.89
N LYS A 108 -21.89 1.32 -2.07
CA LYS A 108 -22.34 2.69 -2.34
C LYS A 108 -21.61 3.34 -3.51
N TRP A 109 -20.29 3.16 -3.58
CA TRP A 109 -19.42 3.76 -4.60
C TRP A 109 -19.19 2.87 -5.82
N GLY A 110 -19.75 1.65 -5.83
CA GLY A 110 -19.57 0.67 -6.91
C GLY A 110 -18.13 0.18 -7.07
N LYS A 111 -17.35 0.15 -5.97
CA LYS A 111 -15.93 -0.23 -5.99
C LYS A 111 -15.75 -1.73 -5.78
N ALA A 112 -14.68 -2.30 -6.34
CA ALA A 112 -14.35 -3.69 -6.15
C ALA A 112 -13.93 -3.96 -4.69
N PHE A 113 -14.55 -4.96 -4.06
CA PHE A 113 -14.17 -5.42 -2.73
C PHE A 113 -13.59 -6.83 -2.82
N VAL A 114 -12.33 -6.97 -2.44
CA VAL A 114 -11.59 -8.23 -2.50
C VAL A 114 -11.18 -8.65 -1.07
N PRO A 115 -11.93 -9.56 -0.44
CA PRO A 115 -11.54 -10.11 0.84
C PRO A 115 -10.30 -11.00 0.66
N LEU A 116 -9.28 -10.77 1.49
CA LEU A 116 -8.07 -11.59 1.51
C LEU A 116 -8.15 -12.57 2.68
N ARG A 117 -7.76 -13.82 2.45
CA ARG A 117 -7.76 -14.87 3.48
C ARG A 117 -6.84 -14.54 4.66
N ASN A 118 -5.74 -13.82 4.42
CA ASN A 118 -4.80 -13.37 5.44
C ASN A 118 -4.07 -12.10 4.99
N GLY A 119 -3.44 -11.41 5.94
CA GLY A 119 -2.64 -10.21 5.69
C GLY A 119 -1.21 -10.46 5.21
N SER A 120 -0.95 -11.58 4.53
CA SER A 120 0.40 -11.94 4.06
C SER A 120 0.71 -11.34 2.68
N LYS A 121 2.01 -11.10 2.44
CA LYS A 121 2.54 -10.61 1.15
C LYS A 121 2.07 -11.46 -0.04
N SER A 122 2.22 -12.77 0.07
CA SER A 122 1.85 -13.71 -0.99
C SER A 122 0.36 -13.70 -1.33
N SER A 123 -0.51 -13.37 -0.37
CA SER A 123 -1.95 -13.24 -0.63
C SER A 123 -2.27 -11.98 -1.42
N LEU A 124 -1.58 -10.88 -1.11
CA LEU A 124 -1.70 -9.64 -1.89
C LEU A 124 -1.12 -9.82 -3.30
N GLU A 125 0.06 -10.44 -3.43
CA GLU A 125 0.67 -10.75 -4.73
C GLU A 125 -0.24 -11.61 -5.60
N ARG A 126 -0.83 -12.67 -5.05
CA ARG A 126 -1.81 -13.50 -5.76
C ARG A 126 -3.03 -12.69 -6.19
N ALA A 127 -3.54 -11.82 -5.34
CA ALA A 127 -4.68 -10.97 -5.71
C ALA A 127 -4.33 -10.04 -6.89
N PHE A 128 -3.14 -9.45 -6.90
CA PHE A 128 -2.67 -8.66 -8.03
C PHE A 128 -2.47 -9.48 -9.31
N LEU A 129 -1.94 -10.70 -9.20
CA LEU A 129 -1.82 -11.61 -10.34
C LEU A 129 -3.19 -12.01 -10.91
N ASP A 130 -4.18 -12.26 -10.06
CA ASP A 130 -5.56 -12.57 -10.46
C ASP A 130 -6.24 -11.36 -11.15
N LEU A 131 -6.02 -10.15 -10.61
CA LEU A 131 -6.44 -8.89 -11.23
C LEU A 131 -5.77 -8.63 -12.59
N LYS A 132 -4.53 -9.08 -12.78
CA LYS A 132 -3.85 -9.03 -14.08
C LYS A 132 -4.43 -10.08 -15.05
N ALA A 133 -4.62 -11.32 -14.59
CA ALA A 133 -5.10 -12.44 -15.39
C ALA A 133 -6.54 -12.25 -15.89
N SER A 134 -7.43 -11.76 -15.02
CA SER A 134 -8.82 -11.44 -15.36
C SER A 134 -8.92 -10.37 -16.46
N ARG A 135 -7.94 -9.48 -16.58
CA ARG A 135 -7.86 -8.51 -17.69
C ARG A 135 -7.26 -9.10 -18.96
N SER A 136 -6.30 -10.01 -18.86
CA SER A 136 -5.67 -10.65 -20.03
C SER A 136 -6.68 -11.46 -20.85
N ASN A 137 -7.72 -12.00 -20.21
CA ASN A 137 -8.80 -12.75 -20.87
C ASN A 137 -9.93 -11.87 -21.41
N ALA A 138 -9.94 -10.57 -21.10
CA ALA A 138 -11.00 -9.63 -21.49
C ALA A 138 -10.60 -8.71 -22.67
N SER A 139 -9.46 -8.97 -23.31
CA SER A 139 -8.96 -8.24 -24.49
C SER A 139 -8.96 -9.11 -25.73
#